data_AF-A0A3S1EUN2-F1
#
_entry.id   AF-A0A3S1EUN2-F1
#
_cell.length_a   1.000
_cell.length_b   1.000
_cell.length_c   1.000
_cell.angle_alpha   90.00
_cell.angle_beta   90.00
_cell.angle_gamma   90.00
#
_symmetry.space_group_name_H-M   'P 1'
#
loop_
_entity.id
_entity.type
_entity.pdbx_description
1 polymer ?
#
loop_
_entity_poly.entity_id
_entity_poly.type
_entity_poly.pdbx_seq_one_letter_code
_entity_poly.pdbx_strand_id
1 'polypeptide(L)'
;PQVAARGAWRVEARALAANELALRWLGRLGATQRCRLPGYGRNGEDFFLYDWTRTSNFGEGWNHVPVAKTTGTEAIAAGTDGAGQGRAGARGGIAG
;
A
#
# COMPACT_ATOMS: atom_id res chain seq x y z
N PRO A 1 -11.74 17.59 -2.61
CA PRO A 1 -10.32 17.24 -2.89
C PRO A 1 -9.75 18.07 -4.06
N GLN A 2 -8.44 18.39 -4.09
CA GLN A 2 -7.85 19.31 -5.10
C GLN A 2 -8.07 18.84 -6.55
N VAL A 3 -8.10 17.52 -6.79
CA VAL A 3 -8.36 16.93 -8.11
C VAL A 3 -9.75 17.30 -8.66
N ALA A 4 -10.77 17.37 -7.80
CA ALA A 4 -12.11 17.80 -8.18
C ALA A 4 -12.15 19.31 -8.50
N ALA A 5 -11.42 20.12 -7.73
CA ALA A 5 -11.28 21.56 -7.99
C ALA A 5 -10.56 21.87 -9.31
N ARG A 6 -9.80 20.91 -9.85
CA ARG A 6 -9.16 20.97 -11.17
C ARG A 6 -10.02 20.38 -12.29
N GLY A 7 -11.31 20.11 -12.03
CA GLY A 7 -12.25 19.62 -13.04
C GLY A 7 -12.23 18.11 -13.29
N ALA A 8 -11.54 17.31 -12.46
CA ALA A 8 -11.55 15.86 -12.63
C ALA A 8 -12.95 15.29 -12.34
N TRP A 9 -13.48 14.52 -13.30
CA TRP A 9 -14.77 13.84 -13.18
C TRP A 9 -14.65 12.45 -12.54
N ARG A 10 -13.49 11.82 -12.73
CA ARG A 10 -13.16 10.47 -12.26
C ARG A 10 -11.70 10.43 -11.83
N VAL A 11 -11.44 9.76 -10.73
CA VAL A 11 -10.09 9.39 -10.31
C VAL A 11 -10.01 7.88 -10.31
N GLU A 12 -8.96 7.33 -10.89
CA GLU A 12 -8.74 5.88 -10.96
C GLU A 12 -7.52 5.49 -10.13
N ALA A 13 -7.62 4.33 -9.48
CA ALA A 13 -6.50 3.67 -8.83
C ALA A 13 -6.40 2.22 -9.32
N ARG A 14 -5.16 1.74 -9.49
CA ARG A 14 -4.88 0.34 -9.80
C ARG A 14 -4.06 -0.24 -8.66
N ALA A 15 -4.53 -1.35 -8.10
CA ALA A 15 -3.81 -2.07 -7.05
C ALA A 15 -3.56 -3.50 -7.49
N LEU A 16 -2.38 -4.03 -7.14
CA LEU A 16 -2.07 -5.45 -7.31
C LEU A 16 -3.13 -6.28 -6.59
N ALA A 17 -3.66 -7.30 -7.27
CA ALA A 17 -4.71 -8.16 -6.72
C ALA A 17 -4.26 -8.90 -5.45
N ALA A 18 -2.96 -9.14 -5.30
CA ALA A 18 -2.36 -9.77 -4.12
C ALA A 18 -2.06 -8.79 -2.96
N ASN A 19 -2.17 -7.47 -3.16
CA ASN A 19 -1.84 -6.49 -2.13
C ASN A 19 -3.06 -6.13 -1.28
N GLU A 20 -3.40 -7.01 -0.33
CA GLU A 20 -4.59 -6.84 0.50
C GLU A 20 -4.62 -5.51 1.29
N LEU A 21 -3.46 -5.00 1.70
CA LEU A 21 -3.38 -3.73 2.43
C LEU A 21 -3.86 -2.57 1.56
N ALA A 22 -3.41 -2.52 0.31
CA ALA A 22 -3.87 -1.51 -0.65
C ALA A 22 -5.38 -1.65 -0.93
N LEU A 23 -5.88 -2.88 -1.09
CA LEU A 23 -7.31 -3.11 -1.33
C LEU A 23 -8.17 -2.65 -0.13
N ARG A 24 -7.73 -2.94 1.11
CA ARG A 24 -8.40 -2.48 2.33
C ARG A 24 -8.43 -0.96 2.42
N TRP A 25 -7.32 -0.29 2.09
CA TRP A 25 -7.27 1.18 2.07
C TRP A 25 -8.18 1.76 0.99
N LEU A 26 -8.19 1.21 -0.22
CA LEU A 26 -9.05 1.67 -1.30
C LEU A 26 -10.54 1.53 -0.94
N GLY A 27 -10.94 0.41 -0.33
CA GLY A 27 -12.29 0.23 0.19
C GLY A 27 -12.63 1.24 1.29
N ARG A 28 -11.71 1.47 2.23
CA ARG A 28 -11.90 2.46 3.33
C ARG A 28 -12.01 3.90 2.83
N LEU A 29 -11.30 4.23 1.76
CA LEU A 29 -11.36 5.54 1.10
C LEU A 29 -12.60 5.70 0.20
N GLY A 30 -13.49 4.70 0.16
CA GLY A 30 -14.74 4.75 -0.62
C GLY A 30 -14.54 4.56 -2.12
N ALA A 31 -13.44 3.97 -2.55
CA ALA A 31 -13.23 3.65 -3.96
C ALA A 31 -14.15 2.48 -4.37
N THR A 32 -14.80 2.60 -5.52
CA THR A 32 -15.62 1.51 -6.09
C THR A 32 -14.75 0.61 -6.94
N GLN A 33 -14.70 -0.69 -6.64
CA GLN A 33 -14.03 -1.67 -7.50
C GLN A 33 -14.84 -1.85 -8.79
N ARG A 34 -14.18 -1.75 -9.94
CA ARG A 34 -14.82 -1.88 -11.25
C ARG A 34 -14.56 -3.22 -11.90
N CYS A 35 -13.30 -3.61 -12.04
CA CYS A 35 -12.93 -4.86 -12.69
C CYS A 35 -11.54 -5.36 -12.28
N ARG A 36 -11.28 -6.63 -12.60
CA ARG A 36 -9.94 -7.24 -12.58
C ARG A 36 -9.30 -7.07 -13.95
N LEU A 37 -8.02 -6.75 -13.96
CA LEU A 37 -7.16 -6.63 -15.13
C LEU A 37 -6.16 -7.79 -15.08
N PRO A 38 -6.46 -8.92 -15.75
CA PRO A 38 -5.58 -10.09 -15.73
C PRO A 38 -4.29 -9.82 -16.53
N GLY A 39 -3.14 -10.20 -15.99
CA GLY A 39 -1.85 -10.08 -16.67
C GLY A 39 -1.42 -8.64 -17.02
N TYR A 40 -1.98 -7.64 -16.34
CA TYR A 40 -1.78 -6.23 -16.66
C TYR A 40 -0.39 -5.70 -16.24
N GLY A 41 0.18 -6.30 -15.21
CA GLY A 41 1.53 -5.96 -14.74
C GLY A 41 2.62 -6.42 -15.69
N ARG A 42 3.80 -5.79 -15.58
CA ARG A 42 4.96 -6.12 -16.42
C ARG A 42 5.39 -7.59 -16.29
N ASN A 43 5.13 -8.23 -15.15
CA ASN A 43 5.45 -9.64 -14.92
C ASN A 43 4.19 -10.54 -14.96
N GLY A 44 3.11 -10.07 -15.59
CA GLY A 44 1.84 -10.79 -15.65
C GLY A 44 1.03 -10.72 -14.36
N GLU A 45 1.29 -9.74 -13.49
CA GLU A 45 0.49 -9.56 -12.29
C GLU A 45 -0.91 -9.07 -12.61
N ASP A 46 -1.87 -9.54 -11.83
CA ASP A 46 -3.25 -9.08 -11.90
C ASP A 46 -3.44 -7.82 -11.08
N PHE A 47 -4.27 -6.91 -11.60
CA PHE A 47 -4.65 -5.69 -10.91
C PHE A 47 -6.16 -5.60 -10.74
N PHE A 48 -6.61 -4.87 -9.72
CA PHE A 48 -7.98 -4.37 -9.64
C PHE A 48 -8.00 -2.89 -10.00
N LEU A 49 -8.95 -2.52 -10.84
CA LEU A 49 -9.26 -1.12 -11.13
C LEU A 49 -10.33 -0.63 -10.16
N TYR A 50 -10.02 0.47 -9.48
CA TYR A 50 -10.92 1.21 -8.62
C TYR A 50 -11.16 2.60 -9.18
N ASP A 51 -12.32 3.17 -8.91
CA ASP A 51 -12.57 4.58 -9.16
C ASP A 51 -13.29 5.30 -8.04
N TRP A 52 -13.16 6.62 -8.08
CA TRP A 52 -14.06 7.55 -7.42
C TRP A 52 -14.75 8.36 -8.51
N THR A 53 -16.08 8.30 -8.53
CA THR A 53 -16.90 9.13 -9.41
C THR A 53 -17.67 10.13 -8.57
N ARG A 54 -17.97 11.30 -9.16
CA ARG A 54 -18.73 12.36 -8.49
C ARG A 54 -20.13 11.90 -8.02
N THR A 55 -20.68 10.85 -8.64
CA THR A 55 -22.03 10.31 -8.41
C THR A 55 -22.10 9.07 -7.53
N SER A 56 -21.03 8.28 -7.39
CA SER A 56 -21.07 7.01 -6.65
C SER A 56 -21.04 7.15 -5.13
N ASN A 57 -20.82 8.37 -4.63
CA ASN A 57 -20.96 8.69 -3.21
C ASN A 57 -22.34 9.31 -3.01
N PHE A 58 -23.26 8.52 -2.47
CA PHE A 58 -24.63 8.93 -2.16
C PHE A 58 -24.66 10.30 -1.46
N GLY A 59 -25.13 11.33 -2.16
CA GLY A 59 -25.28 12.68 -1.64
C GLY A 59 -24.01 13.54 -1.75
N GLU A 60 -24.12 14.59 -2.56
CA GLU A 60 -23.25 15.78 -2.62
C GLU A 60 -21.73 15.56 -2.54
N GLY A 61 -21.14 15.30 -3.71
CA GLY A 61 -19.79 15.75 -4.06
C GLY A 61 -18.64 15.22 -3.19
N TRP A 62 -17.91 14.23 -3.71
CA TRP A 62 -16.59 13.81 -3.19
C TRP A 62 -16.50 13.82 -1.66
N ASN A 63 -17.13 12.82 -0.99
CA ASN A 63 -16.97 12.63 0.46
C ASN A 63 -15.53 12.93 0.88
N HIS A 64 -15.37 14.02 1.63
CA HIS A 64 -14.12 14.30 2.32
C HIS A 64 -13.93 13.14 3.28
N VAL A 65 -12.97 12.25 3.01
CA VAL A 65 -12.55 11.28 4.02
C VAL A 65 -11.89 12.11 5.13
N PRO A 66 -12.44 12.19 6.34
CA PRO A 66 -11.74 12.82 7.43
C PRO A 66 -10.52 11.96 7.72
N VAL A 67 -9.35 12.40 7.26
CA VAL A 67 -8.08 11.89 7.76
C VAL A 67 -8.02 12.38 9.19
N ALA A 68 -8.41 11.53 10.15
CA ALA A 68 -8.07 11.77 11.53
C ALA A 68 -6.56 11.93 11.57
N LYS A 69 -6.07 13.11 11.97
CA LYS A 69 -4.65 13.30 12.23
C LYS A 69 -4.33 12.39 13.41
N THR A 70 -3.86 11.19 13.14
CA THR A 70 -3.18 10.40 14.16
C THR A 70 -1.90 11.16 14.45
N THR A 71 -1.89 11.92 15.56
CA THR A 71 -0.68 12.30 16.28
C THR A 71 -0.08 11.01 16.83
N GLY A 72 0.43 10.16 15.93
CA GLY A 72 1.16 8.95 16.27
C GLY A 72 2.62 9.29 16.06
N THR A 73 3.34 9.47 17.17
CA THR A 73 4.79 9.49 17.22
C THR A 73 5.34 8.42 16.27
N GLU A 74 6.05 8.85 15.22
CA GLU A 74 6.83 7.93 14.39
C GLU A 74 7.78 7.18 15.31
N ALA A 75 7.53 5.89 15.51
CA ALA A 75 8.48 5.03 16.18
C ALA A 75 9.70 4.91 15.26
N ILE A 76 10.78 5.58 15.63
CA ILE A 76 12.10 5.35 15.06
C ILE A 76 12.38 3.86 15.23
N ALA A 77 12.36 3.11 14.13
CA ALA A 77 12.94 1.77 14.11
C ALA A 77 14.43 1.97 14.36
N ALA A 78 14.87 1.74 15.60
CA ALA A 78 16.27 1.64 15.93
C ALA A 78 16.85 0.51 15.06
N GLY A 79 17.71 0.89 14.12
CA GLY A 79 18.47 -0.07 13.33
C GLY A 79 19.24 -0.97 14.28
N THR A 80 18.89 -2.26 14.31
CA THR A 80 19.82 -3.28 14.79
C THR A 80 20.75 -3.59 13.64
N ASP A 81 21.78 -2.75 13.51
CA ASP A 81 22.92 -3.01 12.65
C ASP A 81 23.61 -4.28 13.15
N GLY A 82 23.92 -5.15 12.18
CA GLY A 82 24.13 -6.55 12.42
C GLY A 82 25.37 -6.93 13.23
N ALA A 83 25.28 -8.11 13.84
CA ALA A 83 26.42 -8.97 14.05
C ALA A 83 25.97 -10.40 13.72
N GLY A 84 26.12 -10.77 12.44
CA GLY A 84 25.93 -12.13 11.98
C GLY A 84 26.85 -13.07 12.75
N GLN A 85 26.24 -14.10 13.35
CA GLN A 85 26.93 -15.26 13.87
C GLN A 85 27.49 -16.07 12.70
N GLY A 86 28.80 -16.31 12.68
CA GLY A 86 29.48 -17.04 11.62
C GLY A 86 30.79 -17.67 12.08
N ARG A 87 30.69 -18.75 12.86
CA ARG A 87 31.62 -19.89 12.97
C ARG A 87 33.14 -19.60 12.98
N ALA A 88 33.75 -19.58 14.17
CA ALA A 88 35.15 -19.96 14.35
C ALA A 88 35.20 -21.36 14.98
N GLY A 89 35.53 -22.37 14.16
CA GLY A 89 35.80 -23.72 14.63
C GLY A 89 37.08 -23.72 15.47
N ALA A 90 36.98 -24.28 16.68
CA ALA A 90 38.10 -24.54 17.56
C ALA A 90 39.12 -25.49 16.88
N ARG A 91 40.38 -25.06 16.79
CA ARG A 91 41.52 -25.98 16.68
C ARG A 91 42.17 -26.07 18.06
N GLY A 92 41.89 -27.17 18.75
CA GLY A 92 42.70 -27.65 19.87
C GLY A 92 44.08 -28.12 19.37
N GLY A 93 45.03 -28.23 20.31
CA GLY A 93 46.44 -28.61 20.12
C GLY A 93 46.67 -29.95 19.41
N ILE A 94 47.89 -30.45 19.20
CA ILE A 94 48.91 -30.76 20.22
C ILE A 94 50.29 -30.87 19.53
N ALA A 95 51.35 -30.74 20.33
CA ALA A 95 52.75 -30.98 20.04
C ALA A 95 53.08 -32.34 19.40
N GLY A 96 54.18 -32.35 18.65
CA GLY A 96 54.91 -33.49 18.10
C GLY A 96 56.11 -33.01 17.31
#